data_AF-A0A4B0GRY6-F1
#
_entry.id   AF-A0A4B0GRY6-F1
#
_cell.length_a   1.000
_cell.length_b   1.000
_cell.length_c   1.000
_cell.angle_alpha   90.00
_cell.angle_beta   90.00
_cell.angle_gamma   90.00
#
_symmetry.space_group_name_H-M   'P 1'
#
loop_
_entity.id
_entity.type
_entity.pdbx_description
1 polymer ?
#
loop_
_entity_poly.entity_id
_entity_poly.type
_entity_poly.pdbx_seq_one_letter_code
_entity_poly.pdbx_strand_id
1 'polypeptide(L)'
;KDHIATPRYVVEDIYNLIDIDSFKSIWFPFNNYDSEFKLRADELNLKYKATHIFDDLGNDFFTTEPPANCDLMISNPPFSNQNEIIERSFRLIKENKIKSFALLLPLSTLETEKRANIFEQYSNKLAILIFKKRIKFLGHTTSFNRGCCWICYNISALEDKRIQWV
;
A
#
# COMPACT_ATOMS: atom_id res chain seq x y z
N LYS A 1 11.75 -14.15 6.77
CA LYS A 1 10.30 -13.90 6.71
C LYS A 1 10.13 -12.45 6.32
N ASP A 2 9.73 -12.18 5.09
CA ASP A 2 9.73 -10.81 4.52
C ASP A 2 8.37 -10.11 4.67
N HIS A 3 7.31 -10.88 4.94
CA HIS A 3 5.99 -10.35 5.27
C HIS A 3 5.94 -10.02 6.76
N ILE A 4 5.53 -8.79 7.05
CA ILE A 4 5.55 -8.20 8.40
C ILE A 4 4.15 -7.61 8.67
N ALA A 5 3.53 -8.00 9.78
CA ALA A 5 2.18 -7.55 10.12
C ALA A 5 2.17 -6.07 10.56
N THR A 6 1.31 -5.28 9.90
CA THR A 6 1.15 -3.84 10.11
C THR A 6 0.36 -3.57 11.40
N PRO A 7 0.87 -2.73 12.31
CA PRO A 7 0.12 -2.36 13.52
C PRO A 7 -1.16 -1.59 13.20
N ARG A 8 -2.17 -1.72 14.06
CA ARG A 8 -3.48 -1.09 13.91
C ARG A 8 -3.42 0.42 13.67
N TYR A 9 -2.64 1.15 14.47
CA TYR A 9 -2.53 2.61 14.34
C TYR A 9 -2.04 3.04 12.94
N VAL A 10 -1.15 2.26 12.31
CA VAL A 10 -0.64 2.57 10.97
C VAL A 10 -1.74 2.45 9.92
N VAL A 11 -2.64 1.46 10.08
CA VAL A 11 -3.79 1.25 9.19
C VAL A 11 -4.84 2.34 9.41
N GLU A 12 -5.16 2.67 10.66
CA GLU A 12 -6.13 3.74 10.97
C GLU A 12 -5.64 5.10 10.48
N ASP A 13 -4.37 5.42 10.68
CA ASP A 13 -3.76 6.67 10.21
C ASP A 13 -3.89 6.82 8.69
N ILE A 14 -3.51 5.78 7.92
CA ILE A 14 -3.60 5.86 6.46
C ILE A 14 -5.05 5.92 5.99
N TYR A 15 -5.96 5.14 6.58
CA TYR A 15 -7.38 5.15 6.22
C TYR A 15 -8.01 6.53 6.39
N ASN A 16 -7.69 7.20 7.50
CA ASN A 16 -8.15 8.57 7.75
C ASN A 16 -7.56 9.56 6.74
N LEU A 17 -6.24 9.47 6.47
CA LEU A 17 -5.55 10.41 5.58
C LEU A 17 -6.00 10.33 4.12
N ILE A 18 -6.39 9.14 3.66
CA ILE A 18 -6.83 8.93 2.27
C ILE A 18 -8.34 9.04 2.10
N ASP A 19 -9.09 9.31 3.18
CA ASP A 19 -10.56 9.27 3.19
C ASP A 19 -11.09 7.92 2.67
N ILE A 20 -10.77 6.84 3.39
CA ILE A 20 -10.98 5.45 2.93
C ILE A 20 -12.43 5.17 2.52
N ASP A 21 -13.41 5.80 3.17
CA ASP A 21 -14.83 5.58 2.94
C ASP A 21 -15.30 6.12 1.57
N SER A 22 -14.49 6.97 0.92
CA SER A 22 -14.75 7.47 -0.43
C SER A 22 -14.55 6.40 -1.52
N PHE A 23 -13.86 5.29 -1.22
CA PHE A 23 -13.57 4.20 -2.17
C PHE A 23 -14.64 3.09 -2.10
N LYS A 24 -15.19 2.69 -3.26
CA LYS A 24 -16.30 1.72 -3.34
C LYS A 24 -15.85 0.29 -3.58
N SER A 25 -14.63 0.09 -4.10
CA SER A 25 -14.05 -1.22 -4.32
C SER A 25 -12.56 -1.18 -4.03
N ILE A 26 -12.14 -1.93 -3.01
CA ILE A 26 -10.77 -1.90 -2.49
C ILE A 26 -10.10 -3.26 -2.71
N TRP A 27 -8.81 -3.26 -3.00
CA TRP A 27 -8.00 -4.47 -3.10
C TRP A 27 -6.85 -4.45 -2.10
N PHE A 28 -6.77 -5.49 -1.28
CA PHE A 28 -5.67 -5.73 -0.36
C PHE A 28 -4.80 -6.89 -0.87
N PRO A 29 -3.82 -6.63 -1.77
CA PRO A 29 -2.85 -7.64 -2.16
C PRO A 29 -1.91 -7.97 -0.98
N PHE A 30 -1.24 -9.12 -1.03
CA PHE A 30 -0.31 -9.58 0.02
C PHE A 30 -0.94 -9.72 1.41
N ASN A 31 -2.26 -9.82 1.50
CA ASN A 31 -2.97 -9.70 2.77
C ASN A 31 -3.42 -11.08 3.27
N ASN A 32 -2.88 -11.52 4.42
CA ASN A 32 -3.31 -12.74 5.09
C ASN A 32 -4.59 -12.51 5.92
N TYR A 33 -5.30 -13.59 6.24
CA TYR A 33 -6.65 -13.58 6.84
C TYR A 33 -6.80 -12.71 8.11
N ASP A 34 -5.73 -12.51 8.89
CA ASP A 34 -5.72 -11.82 10.20
C ASP A 34 -5.02 -10.44 10.19
N SER A 35 -5.01 -9.72 9.06
CA SER A 35 -4.39 -8.38 9.06
C SER A 35 -5.32 -7.28 9.58
N GLU A 36 -4.71 -6.24 10.15
CA GLU A 36 -5.41 -5.04 10.61
C GLU A 36 -6.11 -4.27 9.48
N PHE A 37 -5.67 -4.40 8.22
CA PHE A 37 -6.39 -3.83 7.07
C PHE A 37 -7.77 -4.46 6.94
N LYS A 38 -7.85 -5.79 7.07
CA LYS A 38 -9.12 -6.52 6.95
C LYS A 38 -10.02 -6.20 8.14
N LEU A 39 -9.50 -6.32 9.35
CA LEU A 39 -10.25 -6.08 10.59
C LEU A 39 -10.85 -4.67 10.61
N ARG A 40 -10.05 -3.66 10.26
CA ARG A 40 -10.55 -2.28 10.23
C ARG A 40 -11.55 -2.06 9.09
N ALA A 41 -11.34 -2.67 7.93
CA ALA A 41 -12.28 -2.58 6.82
C ALA A 41 -13.64 -3.22 7.15
N ASP A 42 -13.64 -4.35 7.86
CA ASP A 42 -14.86 -5.03 8.32
C ASP A 42 -15.64 -4.14 9.32
N GLU A 43 -14.95 -3.51 10.27
CA GLU A 43 -15.58 -2.57 11.22
C GLU A 43 -16.22 -1.34 10.54
N LEU A 44 -15.61 -0.88 9.44
CA LEU A 44 -16.10 0.24 8.63
C LEU A 44 -17.13 -0.20 7.56
N ASN A 45 -17.42 -1.50 7.45
CA ASN A 45 -18.29 -2.08 6.42
C ASN A 45 -17.83 -1.76 4.98
N LEU A 46 -16.51 -1.74 4.75
CA LEU A 46 -15.94 -1.47 3.43
C LEU A 46 -16.06 -2.69 2.50
N LYS A 47 -16.23 -2.44 1.20
CA LYS A 47 -16.20 -3.48 0.19
C LYS A 47 -14.77 -3.70 -0.32
N TYR A 48 -14.20 -4.86 0.00
CA TYR A 48 -12.84 -5.20 -0.43
C TYR A 48 -12.69 -6.65 -0.93
N LYS A 49 -11.60 -6.89 -1.66
CA LYS A 49 -11.05 -8.22 -1.95
C LYS A 49 -9.67 -8.31 -1.30
N ALA A 50 -9.40 -9.37 -0.54
CA ALA A 50 -8.06 -9.67 -0.02
C ALA A 50 -7.48 -10.88 -0.77
N THR A 51 -6.19 -10.84 -1.08
CA THR A 51 -5.48 -11.92 -1.81
C THR A 51 -4.08 -12.12 -1.25
N HIS A 52 -3.63 -13.37 -1.11
CA HIS A 52 -2.29 -13.71 -0.64
C HIS A 52 -1.75 -14.93 -1.39
N ILE A 53 -0.43 -14.99 -1.65
CA ILE A 53 0.20 -16.16 -2.30
C ILE A 53 0.05 -17.48 -1.51
N PHE A 54 -0.34 -17.40 -0.23
CA PHE A 54 -0.54 -18.55 0.66
C PHE A 54 -2.02 -18.77 0.98
N ASP A 55 -2.93 -18.07 0.29
CA ASP A 55 -4.33 -18.46 0.34
C ASP A 55 -4.55 -19.79 -0.40
N ASP A 56 -5.69 -20.44 -0.14
CA ASP A 56 -6.01 -21.76 -0.71
C ASP A 56 -6.06 -21.75 -2.26
N LEU A 57 -6.13 -20.56 -2.86
CA LEU A 57 -6.20 -20.33 -4.31
C LEU A 57 -4.84 -19.96 -4.92
N GLY A 58 -3.79 -19.74 -4.10
CA GLY A 58 -2.45 -19.38 -4.55
C GLY A 58 -2.39 -18.01 -5.22
N ASN A 59 -3.16 -17.02 -4.75
CA ASN A 59 -3.24 -15.70 -5.39
C ASN A 59 -1.93 -14.90 -5.23
N ASP A 60 -0.97 -15.14 -6.13
CA ASP A 60 0.24 -14.35 -6.24
C ASP A 60 -0.11 -12.95 -6.76
N PHE A 61 0.37 -11.89 -6.09
CA PHE A 61 0.22 -10.53 -6.57
C PHE A 61 0.64 -10.44 -8.03
N PHE A 62 1.76 -11.00 -8.47
CA PHE A 62 2.27 -10.78 -9.82
C PHE A 62 1.34 -11.25 -10.95
N THR A 63 0.49 -12.24 -10.69
CA THR A 63 -0.43 -12.83 -11.68
C THR A 63 -1.91 -12.58 -11.38
N THR A 64 -2.26 -12.26 -10.13
CA THR A 64 -3.66 -12.08 -9.71
C THR A 64 -4.22 -10.75 -10.19
N GLU A 65 -5.36 -10.79 -10.88
CA GLU A 65 -6.08 -9.60 -11.30
C GLU A 65 -6.87 -8.95 -10.13
N PRO A 66 -6.89 -7.61 -10.04
CA PRO A 66 -7.70 -6.89 -9.07
C PRO A 66 -9.21 -7.14 -9.30
N PRO A 67 -10.07 -6.82 -8.32
CA PRO A 67 -11.51 -6.83 -8.54
C PRO A 67 -11.91 -5.87 -9.67
N ALA A 68 -13.01 -6.17 -10.37
CA ALA A 68 -13.53 -5.28 -11.42
C ALA A 68 -13.86 -3.90 -10.83
N ASN A 69 -13.52 -2.83 -11.57
CA ASN A 69 -13.68 -1.44 -11.13
C ASN A 69 -12.98 -1.13 -9.79
N CYS A 70 -11.78 -1.67 -9.56
CA CYS A 70 -11.01 -1.41 -8.35
C CYS A 70 -10.66 0.08 -8.24
N ASP A 71 -11.18 0.74 -7.21
CA ASP A 71 -10.87 2.14 -6.96
C ASP A 71 -9.50 2.29 -6.31
N LEU A 72 -9.24 1.51 -5.24
CA LEU A 72 -8.02 1.61 -4.46
C LEU A 72 -7.33 0.25 -4.29
N MET A 73 -6.03 0.20 -4.53
CA MET A 73 -5.16 -0.87 -4.06
C MET A 73 -4.32 -0.39 -2.86
N ILE A 74 -4.43 -1.06 -1.70
CA ILE A 74 -3.67 -0.66 -0.50
C ILE A 74 -3.10 -1.86 0.25
N SER A 75 -1.83 -1.82 0.61
CA SER A 75 -1.19 -2.89 1.39
C SER A 75 0.16 -2.50 2.00
N ASN A 76 0.65 -3.37 2.88
CA ASN A 76 2.05 -3.49 3.28
C ASN A 76 2.70 -4.65 2.51
N PRO A 77 3.24 -4.42 1.31
CA PRO A 77 3.86 -5.48 0.52
C PRO A 77 5.11 -6.05 1.23
N PRO A 78 5.55 -7.26 0.84
CA PRO A 78 6.87 -7.74 1.25
C PRO A 78 7.96 -6.75 0.82
N PHE A 79 9.00 -6.59 1.64
CA PHE A 79 10.07 -5.63 1.35
C PHE A 79 11.12 -6.15 0.34
N SER A 80 11.02 -7.42 -0.04
CA SER A 80 11.69 -7.97 -1.23
C SER A 80 10.93 -7.58 -2.50
N ASN A 81 11.61 -7.56 -3.65
CA ASN A 81 11.00 -7.32 -4.97
C ASN A 81 10.26 -5.96 -5.12
N GLN A 82 10.77 -4.91 -4.45
CA GLN A 82 10.16 -3.58 -4.47
C GLN A 82 10.03 -3.01 -5.89
N ASN A 83 11.02 -3.27 -6.75
CA ASN A 83 11.02 -2.77 -8.12
C ASN A 83 9.84 -3.36 -8.91
N GLU A 84 9.68 -4.68 -8.84
CA GLU A 84 8.64 -5.43 -9.54
C GLU A 84 7.25 -5.05 -9.02
N ILE A 85 7.12 -4.84 -7.70
CA ILE A 85 5.87 -4.40 -7.07
C ILE A 85 5.48 -3.01 -7.57
N ILE A 86 6.41 -2.05 -7.54
CA ILE A 86 6.16 -0.67 -7.99
C ILE A 86 5.83 -0.63 -9.48
N GLU A 87 6.63 -1.32 -10.31
CA GLU A 87 6.40 -1.40 -11.75
C GLU A 87 5.03 -1.98 -12.07
N ARG A 88 4.64 -3.07 -11.40
CA ARG A 88 3.32 -3.67 -11.59
C ARG A 88 2.21 -2.74 -11.11
N SER A 89 2.39 -2.02 -10.01
CA SER A 89 1.39 -1.08 -9.51
C SER A 89 1.10 0.03 -10.53
N PHE A 90 2.14 0.62 -11.13
CA PHE A 90 1.97 1.60 -12.20
C PHE A 90 1.46 0.98 -13.51
N ARG A 91 1.81 -0.27 -13.81
CA ARG A 91 1.23 -1.00 -14.95
C ARG A 91 -0.28 -1.18 -14.79
N LEU A 92 -0.75 -1.57 -13.60
CA LEU A 92 -2.18 -1.71 -13.31
C LEU A 92 -2.94 -0.38 -13.45
N ILE A 93 -2.31 0.74 -13.06
CA ILE A 93 -2.84 2.09 -13.30
C ILE A 93 -2.96 2.35 -14.81
N LYS A 94 -1.89 2.11 -15.57
CA LYS A 94 -1.86 2.34 -17.03
C LYS A 94 -2.87 1.48 -17.79
N GLU A 95 -3.11 0.25 -17.32
CA GLU A 95 -4.10 -0.68 -17.85
C GLU A 95 -5.53 -0.39 -17.37
N ASN A 96 -5.74 0.68 -16.58
CA ASN A 96 -7.02 1.04 -15.97
C ASN A 96 -7.65 -0.08 -15.12
N LYS A 97 -6.81 -0.96 -14.56
CA LYS A 97 -7.25 -2.07 -13.69
C LYS A 97 -7.46 -1.63 -12.25
N ILE A 98 -6.73 -0.60 -11.81
CA ILE A 98 -6.93 0.10 -10.54
C ILE A 98 -6.93 1.61 -10.82
N LYS A 99 -7.61 2.42 -9.99
CA LYS A 99 -7.61 3.89 -10.16
C LYS A 99 -6.56 4.58 -9.30
N SER A 100 -6.28 4.07 -8.10
CA SER A 100 -5.30 4.62 -7.16
C SER A 100 -4.60 3.50 -6.38
N PHE A 101 -3.49 3.85 -5.74
CA PHE A 101 -2.85 2.94 -4.78
C PHE A 101 -2.19 3.65 -3.60
N ALA A 102 -1.98 2.91 -2.51
CA ALA A 102 -1.17 3.29 -1.37
C ALA A 102 -0.33 2.08 -0.88
N LEU A 103 0.99 2.19 -0.91
CA LEU A 103 1.90 1.11 -0.53
C LEU A 103 2.82 1.55 0.61
N LEU A 104 2.86 0.76 1.69
CA LEU A 104 3.81 0.97 2.78
C LEU A 104 5.17 0.38 2.39
N LEU A 105 6.17 1.23 2.19
CA LEU A 105 7.49 0.84 1.70
C LEU A 105 8.60 1.43 2.57
N PRO A 106 9.81 0.83 2.60
CA PRO A 106 10.97 1.44 3.23
C PRO A 106 11.31 2.80 2.60
N LEU A 107 11.83 3.76 3.38
CA LEU A 107 12.28 5.05 2.86
C LEU A 107 13.37 4.91 1.78
N SER A 108 14.21 3.88 1.89
CA SER A 108 15.23 3.55 0.89
C SER A 108 14.65 3.24 -0.50
N THR A 109 13.34 3.01 -0.60
CA THR A 109 12.65 2.93 -1.89
C THR A 109 12.80 4.22 -2.71
N LEU A 110 13.03 5.37 -2.07
CA LEU A 110 13.23 6.65 -2.77
C LEU A 110 14.65 6.85 -3.32
N GLU A 111 15.62 6.01 -2.94
CA GLU A 111 17.05 6.32 -3.09
C GLU A 111 17.69 5.76 -4.38
N THR A 112 17.01 4.90 -5.14
CA THR A 112 17.59 4.30 -6.36
C THR A 112 17.13 5.02 -7.61
N GLU A 113 18.06 5.25 -8.55
CA GLU A 113 17.81 5.84 -9.86
C GLU A 113 16.63 5.20 -10.60
N LYS A 114 16.57 3.86 -10.65
CA LYS A 114 15.47 3.13 -11.31
C LYS A 114 14.09 3.55 -10.80
N ARG A 115 13.93 3.65 -9.47
CA ARG A 115 12.64 4.03 -8.85
C ARG A 115 12.40 5.53 -8.91
N ALA A 116 13.46 6.34 -8.81
CA ALA A 116 13.37 7.78 -9.03
C ALA A 116 12.80 8.09 -10.41
N ASN A 117 13.32 7.47 -11.47
CA ASN A 117 12.83 7.65 -12.84
C ASN A 117 11.34 7.30 -12.98
N ILE A 118 10.90 6.21 -12.34
CA ILE A 118 9.46 5.85 -12.31
C ILE A 118 8.67 6.93 -11.57
N PHE A 119 9.08 7.33 -10.38
CA PHE A 119 8.36 8.32 -9.58
C PHE A 119 8.29 9.70 -10.26
N GLU A 120 9.35 10.12 -10.95
CA GLU A 120 9.36 11.36 -11.73
C GLU A 120 8.33 11.32 -12.87
N GLN A 121 8.25 10.20 -13.59
CA GLN A 121 7.25 10.00 -14.65
C GLN A 121 5.81 10.16 -14.15
N TYR A 122 5.54 9.79 -12.88
CA TYR A 122 4.22 9.81 -12.27
C TYR A 122 4.06 10.91 -11.20
N SER A 123 4.98 11.87 -11.16
CA SER A 123 5.06 12.91 -10.11
C SER A 123 3.81 13.80 -10.02
N ASN A 124 3.07 13.93 -11.11
CA ASN A 124 1.87 14.77 -11.18
C ASN A 124 0.73 14.33 -10.24
N LYS A 125 0.73 13.09 -9.76
CA LYS A 125 -0.30 12.51 -8.89
C LYS A 125 0.28 11.69 -7.73
N LEU A 126 1.60 11.74 -7.55
CA LEU A 126 2.31 11.05 -6.49
C LEU A 126 2.18 11.81 -5.17
N ALA A 127 1.96 11.09 -4.07
CA ALA A 127 2.06 11.59 -2.71
C ALA A 127 2.90 10.64 -1.84
N ILE A 128 3.69 11.20 -0.92
CA ILE A 128 4.61 10.50 -0.03
C ILE A 128 4.31 10.92 1.41
N LEU A 129 3.93 9.96 2.25
CA LEU A 129 3.67 10.20 3.68
C LEU A 129 4.79 9.56 4.50
N ILE A 130 5.58 10.39 5.19
CA ILE A 130 6.82 10.01 5.85
C ILE A 130 6.59 9.87 7.35
N PHE A 131 6.87 8.69 7.92
CA PHE A 131 6.68 8.50 9.36
C PHE A 131 7.75 9.26 10.18
N LYS A 132 7.31 10.04 11.18
CA LYS A 132 8.19 10.75 12.13
C LYS A 132 8.93 9.81 13.08
N LYS A 133 8.34 8.63 13.32
CA LYS A 133 8.89 7.59 14.21
C LYS A 133 8.94 6.26 13.48
N ARG A 134 9.91 5.41 13.83
CA ARG A 134 10.00 4.06 13.28
C ARG A 134 8.78 3.23 13.69
N ILE A 135 8.22 2.48 12.75
CA ILE A 135 7.10 1.58 13.03
C ILE A 135 7.64 0.35 13.77
N LYS A 136 7.04 0.03 14.91
CA LYS A 136 7.25 -1.24 15.59
C LYS A 136 6.21 -2.23 15.06
N PHE A 137 6.58 -3.00 14.06
CA PHE A 137 5.70 -4.00 13.48
C PHE A 137 5.47 -5.19 14.44
N LEU A 138 4.33 -5.87 14.29
CA LEU A 138 3.96 -7.00 15.12
C LEU A 138 4.89 -8.20 14.88
N GLY A 139 5.22 -8.95 15.94
CA GLY A 139 6.08 -10.13 15.86
C GLY A 139 7.59 -9.85 15.85
N HIS A 140 8.01 -8.58 15.98
CA HIS A 140 9.42 -8.19 16.12
C HIS A 140 9.71 -7.64 17.53
N THR A 141 10.81 -8.09 18.13
CA THR A 141 11.24 -7.68 19.49
C THR A 141 11.79 -6.27 19.52
N THR A 142 12.33 -5.78 18.41
CA THR A 142 12.85 -4.43 18.21
C THR A 142 12.08 -3.70 17.12
N SER A 143 12.05 -2.37 17.20
CA SER A 143 11.52 -1.53 16.11
C SER A 143 12.24 -1.88 14.82
N PHE A 144 11.53 -1.86 13.69
CA PHE A 144 12.17 -2.10 12.41
C PHE A 144 13.23 -1.01 12.18
N ASN A 145 14.48 -1.40 12.00
CA ASN A 145 15.60 -0.45 11.90
C ASN A 145 15.51 0.46 10.66
N ARG A 146 14.57 0.19 9.74
CA ARG A 146 14.36 0.98 8.52
C ARG A 146 13.18 1.92 8.70
N GLY A 147 13.35 3.15 8.25
CA GLY A 147 12.22 4.06 8.11
C GLY A 147 11.27 3.57 7.03
N CYS A 148 9.98 3.87 7.20
CA CYS A 148 8.96 3.58 6.22
C CYS A 148 8.29 4.87 5.77
N CYS A 149 7.63 4.79 4.63
CA CYS A 149 6.74 5.81 4.10
C CYS A 149 5.59 5.14 3.34
N TRP A 150 4.48 5.86 3.21
CA TRP A 150 3.47 5.52 2.23
C TRP A 150 3.83 6.14 0.89
N ILE A 151 3.84 5.33 -0.16
CA ILE A 151 3.85 5.80 -1.55
C ILE A 151 2.42 5.70 -2.06
N CYS A 152 1.81 6.84 -2.30
CA CYS A 152 0.42 6.98 -2.73
C CYS A 152 0.36 7.56 -4.15
N TYR A 153 -0.62 7.13 -4.95
CA TYR A 153 -0.82 7.66 -6.29
C TYR A 153 -2.31 7.86 -6.60
N ASN A 154 -2.65 9.05 -7.13
CA ASN A 154 -4.00 9.42 -7.58
C ASN A 154 -5.07 9.33 -6.47
N ILE A 155 -4.77 9.87 -5.29
CA ILE A 155 -5.69 9.94 -4.13
C ILE A 155 -6.04 11.40 -3.88
N SER A 156 -7.31 11.78 -4.04
CA SER A 156 -7.74 13.17 -4.00
C SER A 156 -7.57 13.84 -2.64
N ALA A 157 -7.76 13.10 -1.54
CA ALA A 157 -7.52 13.60 -0.18
C ALA A 157 -6.06 14.06 0.07
N LEU A 158 -5.11 13.66 -0.78
CA LEU A 158 -3.69 14.00 -0.66
C LEU A 158 -3.23 15.08 -1.66
N GLU A 159 -4.11 15.59 -2.53
CA GLU A 159 -3.73 16.49 -3.64
C GLU A 159 -3.09 17.79 -3.15
N ASP A 160 -3.62 18.38 -2.07
CA ASP A 160 -3.14 19.63 -1.48
C ASP A 160 -1.85 19.46 -0.68
N LYS A 161 -1.54 18.22 -0.27
CA LYS A 161 -0.40 17.92 0.62
C LYS A 161 0.29 16.62 0.25
N ARG A 162 0.96 16.67 -0.90
CA ARG A 162 1.64 15.52 -1.52
C ARG A 162 2.87 15.03 -0.78
N ILE A 163 3.55 15.88 -0.02
CA ILE A 163 4.65 15.44 0.86
C ILE A 163 4.30 15.87 2.28
N GLN A 164 4.19 14.92 3.19
CA GLN A 164 3.87 15.22 4.58
C GLN A 164 4.40 14.19 5.55
N TRP A 165 4.55 14.63 6.80
CA TRP A 165 5.01 13.80 7.90
C TRP A 165 3.84 13.34 8.74
N VAL A 166 3.80 12.04 9.02
CA VAL A 166 2.80 11.35 9.83
C VAL A 166 3.40 10.82 11.12
#